data_AF-A0A6N8EQ98-F1
#
_entry.id   AF-A0A6N8EQ98-F1
#
_cell.length_a   1.000
_cell.length_b   1.000
_cell.length_c   1.000
_cell.angle_alpha   90.00
_cell.angle_beta   90.00
_cell.angle_gamma   90.00
#
_symmetry.space_group_name_H-M   'P 1'
#
loop_
_entity.id
_entity.type
_entity.pdbx_description
1 polymer ?
#
loop_
_entity_poly.entity_id
_entity_poly.type
_entity_poly.pdbx_seq_one_letter_code
_entity_poly.pdbx_strand_id
1 'polypeptide(L)' 'MENFMKALDEAIHAWSQLGEQWEKIEADFSDKISGGYPFDKDFREILFDLMEWRETINK' A
#
# COMPACT_ATOMS: atom_id res chain seq x y z
N MET A 1 -12.36 18.43 -2.61
CA MET A 1 -12.28 17.11 -3.26
C MET A 1 -10.94 16.91 -3.94
N GLU A 2 -10.51 17.84 -4.81
CA GLU A 2 -9.23 17.76 -5.53
C GLU A 2 -8.01 17.52 -4.64
N ASN A 3 -7.82 18.31 -3.57
CA ASN A 3 -6.69 18.11 -2.64
C ASN A 3 -6.69 16.75 -1.96
N PHE A 4 -7.87 16.19 -1.68
CA PHE A 4 -8.00 14.87 -1.09
C PHE A 4 -7.62 13.78 -2.10
N MET A 5 -8.12 13.87 -3.34
CA MET A 5 -7.75 12.93 -4.40
C MET A 5 -6.25 12.96 -4.68
N LYS A 6 -5.64 14.14 -4.69
CA LYS A 6 -4.20 14.28 -4.82
C LYS A 6 -3.45 13.58 -3.68
N ALA A 7 -3.87 13.78 -2.43
CA ALA A 7 -3.24 13.13 -1.28
C ALA A 7 -3.42 11.59 -1.32
N LEU A 8 -4.57 11.11 -1.80
CA LEU A 8 -4.81 9.69 -2.00
C LEU A 8 -3.90 9.09 -3.09
N ASP A 9 -3.74 9.79 -4.21
CA ASP A 9 -2.83 9.38 -5.29
C ASP A 9 -1.37 9.32 -4.81
N GLU A 10 -0.94 10.31 -4.02
CA GLU A 10 0.39 10.33 -3.39
C GLU A 10 0.57 9.17 -2.39
N ALA A 11 -0.47 8.85 -1.59
CA ALA A 11 -0.43 7.72 -0.67
C ALA A 11 -0.32 6.38 -1.41
N ILE A 12 -1.11 6.17 -2.47
CA ILE A 12 -1.03 4.97 -3.32
C ILE A 12 0.36 4.84 -3.94
N HIS A 13 0.94 5.95 -4.43
CA HIS A 13 2.28 5.94 -5.00
C HIS A 13 3.35 5.55 -3.97
N ALA A 14 3.33 6.17 -2.79
CA ALA A 14 4.27 5.86 -1.72
C ALA A 14 4.16 4.40 -1.25
N TRP A 15 2.93 3.89 -1.14
CA TRP A 15 2.69 2.49 -0.80
C TRP A 15 3.16 1.52 -1.89
N SER A 16 2.95 1.84 -3.16
CA SER A 16 3.50 1.05 -4.27
C SER A 16 5.03 0.95 -4.18
N GLN A 17 5.71 2.07 -3.92
CA GLN A 17 7.17 2.07 -3.77
C GLN A 17 7.63 1.26 -2.55
N LEU A 18 6.92 1.36 -1.43
CA LEU A 18 7.21 0.56 -0.24
C LEU A 18 7.02 -0.93 -0.52
N GLY A 19 5.98 -1.31 -1.27
CA GLY A 19 5.76 -2.70 -1.69
C GLY A 19 6.91 -3.25 -2.54
N GLU A 20 7.41 -2.47 -3.51
CA GLU A 20 8.59 -2.86 -4.29
C GLU A 20 9.84 -3.06 -3.43
N GLN A 21 10.05 -2.24 -2.39
CA GLN A 21 11.17 -2.43 -1.47
C GLN A 21 10.96 -3.65 -0.57
N TRP A 22 9.72 -3.86 -0.12
CA TRP A 22 9.35 -5.03 0.67
C TRP A 22 9.68 -6.32 -0.06
N GLU A 23 9.24 -6.47 -1.31
CA GLU A 23 9.51 -7.67 -2.13
C GLU A 23 11.00 -7.96 -2.30
N LYS A 24 11.84 -6.92 -2.43
CA LYS A 24 13.29 -7.07 -2.56
C LYS A 24 13.96 -7.63 -1.31
N ILE A 25 13.43 -7.31 -0.13
CA ILE A 25 14.03 -7.70 1.16
C ILE A 25 13.29 -8.87 1.81
N GLU A 26 12.09 -9.23 1.32
CA GLU A 26 11.23 -10.23 1.93
C GLU A 26 11.92 -11.60 2.04
N ALA A 27 12.63 -12.04 1.00
CA ALA A 27 13.32 -13.34 1.01
C ALA A 27 14.32 -13.47 2.17
N ASP A 28 14.99 -12.38 2.54
CA ASP A 28 16.06 -12.36 3.55
C ASP A 28 15.59 -11.88 4.93
N PHE A 29 14.49 -11.14 4.99
CA PHE A 29 14.06 -10.41 6.19
C PHE A 29 12.57 -10.59 6.54
N SER A 30 11.86 -11.55 5.92
CA SER A 30 10.43 -11.80 6.11
C SER A 30 10.02 -11.76 7.59
N ASP A 31 10.70 -12.50 8.47
CA ASP A 31 10.38 -12.56 9.90
C ASP A 31 10.45 -11.18 10.59
N LYS A 32 11.37 -10.30 10.17
CA LYS A 32 11.55 -8.98 10.79
C LYS A 32 10.51 -7.98 10.32
N ILE A 33 10.18 -8.01 9.03
CA ILE A 33 9.25 -7.04 8.44
C ILE A 33 7.79 -7.45 8.70
N SER A 34 7.49 -8.76 8.72
CA SER A 34 6.15 -9.28 9.02
C SER A 34 5.85 -9.37 10.53
N GLY A 35 6.86 -9.55 11.38
CA GLY A 35 6.69 -9.83 12.81
C GLY A 35 6.00 -8.72 13.64
N GLY A 36 5.80 -7.54 13.07
CA GLY A 36 5.02 -6.45 13.68
C GLY A 36 4.18 -5.70 12.65
N TYR A 37 3.89 -6.33 11.52
CA TYR A 37 3.08 -5.72 10.47
C TYR A 37 1.66 -5.46 11.00
N PRO A 38 1.16 -4.21 10.97
CA PRO A 38 0.00 -3.81 11.76
C PRO A 38 -1.34 -4.11 11.09
N PHE A 39 -1.34 -4.69 9.89
CA PHE A 39 -2.55 -4.96 9.13
C PHE A 39 -2.77 -6.46 9.01
N ASP A 40 -4.03 -6.85 9.02
CA ASP A 40 -4.44 -8.26 8.88
C ASP A 40 -4.43 -8.76 7.43
N LYS A 41 -4.26 -7.84 6.46
CA LYS A 41 -4.24 -8.12 5.02
C LYS A 41 -2.81 -8.19 4.50
N ASP A 42 -2.59 -8.86 3.38
CA ASP A 42 -1.28 -8.78 2.72
C ASP A 42 -1.02 -7.35 2.22
N PHE A 43 0.27 -6.99 2.08
CA PHE A 43 0.64 -5.64 1.66
C PHE A 43 0.02 -5.27 0.30
N ARG A 44 -0.04 -6.22 -0.63
CA ARG A 44 -0.60 -6.00 -1.98
C ARG A 44 -2.11 -5.84 -1.92
N GLU A 45 -2.82 -6.63 -1.12
CA GLU A 45 -4.25 -6.49 -0.85
C GLU A 45 -4.58 -5.07 -0.37
N ILE A 46 -3.80 -4.49 0.55
CA ILE A 46 -4.03 -3.11 1.01
C ILE A 46 -3.83 -2.10 -0.12
N LEU A 47 -2.79 -2.27 -0.93
CA LEU A 47 -2.55 -1.40 -2.08
C LEU A 47 -3.71 -1.48 -3.09
N PHE A 48 -4.19 -2.69 -3.38
CA PHE A 48 -5.35 -2.90 -4.25
C PHE A 48 -6.62 -2.25 -3.67
N ASP A 49 -6.90 -2.43 -2.38
CA ASP A 49 -8.04 -1.79 -1.71
C ASP A 49 -7.98 -0.26 -1.82
N LEU A 50 -6.79 0.34 -1.67
CA LEU A 50 -6.61 1.80 -1.81
C LEU A 50 -6.89 2.26 -3.24
N MET A 51 -6.45 1.50 -4.25
CA MET A 51 -6.72 1.78 -5.66
C MET A 51 -8.21 1.64 -5.98
N GLU A 52 -8.87 0.58 -5.50
CA GLU A 52 -10.32 0.41 -5.69
C GLU A 52 -11.10 1.54 -5.01
N TRP A 53 -10.75 1.89 -3.77
CA TRP A 53 -11.39 2.97 -3.05
C TRP A 53 -11.30 4.30 -3.81
N ARG A 54 -10.11 4.62 -4.33
CA ARG A 54 -9.90 5.79 -5.21
C ARG A 54 -10.85 5.79 -6.40
N GLU A 55 -11.01 4.65 -7.08
CA GLU A 55 -11.93 4.52 -8.22
C GLU A 55 -13.41 4.66 -7.82
N THR A 56 -13.79 4.24 -6.60
CA THR A 56 -15.16 4.43 -6.11
C THR A 56 -15.50 5.90 -5.81
N ILE A 57 -14.51 6.72 -5.46
CA ILE A 57 -14.73 8.15 -5.15
C ILE A 57 -14.95 8.97 -6.44
N ASN A 58 -14.38 8.53 -7.56
CA ASN A 58 -14.53 9.17 -8.87
C ASN A 58 -15.79 8.72 -9.64
N LYS A 59 -16.64 7.85 -9.06
CA LYS A 59 -17.94 7.43 -9.62
C LYS A 59 -19.07 8.31 -9.12
#